data_AF-A0AAD5CGS4-F1
#
_entry.id   AF-A0AAD5CGS4-F1
#
_cell.length_a   1.000
_cell.length_b   1.000
_cell.length_c   1.000
_cell.angle_alpha   90.00
_cell.angle_beta   90.00
_cell.angle_gamma   90.00
#
_symmetry.space_group_name_H-M   'P 1'
#
loop_
_entity.id
_entity.type
_entity.pdbx_description
1 polymer ?
#
loop_
_entity_poly.entity_id
_entity_poly.type
_entity_poly.pdbx_seq_one_letter_code
_entity_poly.pdbx_strand_id
1 'polypeptide(L)'
;MMNIEQKENGEIERDKREEQVIKKDDGDDHNNIDHQLESSTRLQPWTQQITIRGIVASVILGCIYSIIAMKLNLTTGMTPNMNVSAALLAFVFMRTWTKMLQKSGISTVPFTRHENTMIQTCSVACYSIAIGGGYGSYLLGLNKKTYELAGGASSPGTYKEPGVGWMMGYSFLVCFIGLFVLIPLRKVLIVDYKLIFPSGMATGVLINGFHSQGDDMAKKQVKGFAKYFSASFVWGFFQWFFTGKEGDCGFAQFPTFGLEAWKNMFYFDFSMTYVGTGMICPHIVNISLLFGAVISWGIMWPLIGQKKGDWFPPGLPESSMKSLNGYKAFISIALILGDGLYNFIKILYITSRSVHGRIKTKNLNPGGC
;
A
#
# COMPACT_ATOMS: atom_id res chain seq x y z
N MET A 1 32.86 29.53 2.55
CA MET A 1 33.10 28.09 2.70
C MET A 1 33.01 27.63 4.15
N MET A 2 33.65 28.30 5.11
CA MET A 2 33.59 27.95 6.55
C MET A 2 32.18 27.94 7.20
N ASN A 3 31.26 28.81 6.78
CA ASN A 3 29.92 28.89 7.38
C ASN A 3 28.95 27.79 6.94
N ILE A 4 29.27 27.02 5.89
CA ILE A 4 28.41 25.93 5.42
C ILE A 4 28.76 24.65 6.19
N GLU A 5 30.05 24.35 6.36
CA GLU A 5 30.52 23.20 7.17
C GLU A 5 30.13 23.32 8.64
N GLN A 6 30.11 24.52 9.22
CA GLN A 6 29.63 24.71 10.60
C GLN A 6 28.12 24.50 10.74
N LYS A 7 27.34 24.80 9.69
CA LYS A 7 25.89 24.61 9.69
C LYS A 7 25.53 23.14 9.49
N GLU A 8 26.27 22.45 8.62
CA GLU A 8 26.14 21.01 8.35
C GLU A 8 26.58 20.18 9.58
N ASN A 9 27.68 20.55 10.25
CA ASN A 9 28.08 19.92 11.51
C ASN A 9 27.07 20.15 12.65
N GLY A 10 26.44 21.33 12.71
CA GLY A 10 25.40 21.64 13.70
C GLY A 10 24.06 20.93 13.46
N GLU A 11 23.75 20.56 12.22
CA GLU A 11 22.62 19.70 11.87
C GLU A 11 22.94 18.23 12.19
N ILE A 12 24.16 17.76 11.90
CA ILE A 12 24.63 16.40 12.24
C ILE A 12 24.68 16.18 13.76
N GLU A 13 25.06 17.17 14.56
CA GLU A 13 25.02 17.07 16.03
C GLU A 13 23.60 17.07 16.61
N ARG A 14 22.66 17.75 15.95
CA ARG A 14 21.23 17.69 16.32
C ARG A 14 20.63 16.34 16.01
N ASP A 15 20.90 15.79 14.82
CA ASP A 15 20.47 14.44 14.43
C ASP A 15 21.03 13.38 15.38
N LYS A 16 22.30 13.52 15.79
CA LYS A 16 22.92 12.62 16.80
C LYS A 16 22.30 12.75 18.18
N ARG A 17 21.86 13.94 18.59
CA ARG A 17 21.14 14.14 19.85
C ARG A 17 19.72 13.57 19.80
N GLU A 18 19.02 13.74 18.70
CA GLU A 18 17.70 13.12 18.49
C GLU A 18 17.83 11.59 18.45
N GLU A 19 18.84 11.03 17.78
CA GLU A 19 19.15 9.60 17.85
C GLU A 19 19.54 9.12 19.26
N GLN A 20 20.24 9.94 20.06
CA GLN A 20 20.60 9.58 21.44
C GLN A 20 19.43 9.69 22.41
N VAL A 21 18.48 10.60 22.19
CA VAL A 21 17.25 10.72 22.97
C VAL A 21 16.32 9.55 22.64
N ILE A 22 16.18 9.19 21.36
CA ILE A 22 15.45 7.98 20.93
C ILE A 22 16.10 6.72 21.55
N LYS A 23 17.43 6.60 21.52
CA LYS A 23 18.15 5.47 22.14
C LYS A 23 18.07 5.42 23.66
N LYS A 24 17.86 6.56 24.35
CA LYS A 24 17.70 6.59 25.82
C LYS A 24 16.28 6.25 26.24
N ASP A 25 15.26 6.66 25.49
CA ASP A 25 13.86 6.26 25.73
C ASP A 25 13.63 4.78 25.33
N ASP A 26 14.34 4.27 24.31
CA ASP A 26 14.32 2.85 23.93
C ASP A 26 15.09 1.96 24.92
N GLY A 27 16.04 2.51 25.68
CA GLY A 27 16.97 1.75 26.54
C GLY A 27 16.33 1.16 27.81
N ASP A 28 15.35 1.84 28.39
CA ASP A 28 14.60 1.33 29.55
C ASP A 28 13.48 0.37 29.14
N ASP A 29 12.95 0.48 27.92
CA ASP A 29 11.95 -0.44 27.38
C ASP A 29 12.59 -1.72 26.80
N HIS A 30 13.81 -1.65 26.22
CA HIS A 30 14.50 -2.84 25.68
C HIS A 30 14.83 -3.88 26.76
N ASN A 31 15.26 -3.44 27.94
CA ASN A 31 15.59 -4.35 29.05
C ASN A 31 14.33 -5.06 29.60
N ASN A 32 13.16 -4.44 29.51
CA ASN A 32 11.88 -5.08 29.86
C ASN A 32 11.38 -6.02 28.75
N ILE A 33 11.63 -5.70 27.48
CA ILE A 33 11.26 -6.53 26.32
C ILE A 33 12.11 -7.81 26.27
N ASP A 34 13.42 -7.73 26.55
CA ASP A 34 14.31 -8.89 26.57
C ASP A 34 14.00 -9.85 27.73
N HIS A 35 13.67 -9.33 28.92
CA HIS A 35 13.19 -10.17 30.03
C HIS A 35 11.80 -10.80 29.77
N GLN A 36 10.95 -10.20 28.93
CA GLN A 36 9.69 -10.80 28.46
C GLN A 36 9.88 -11.80 27.31
N LEU A 37 10.95 -11.67 26.52
CA LEU A 37 11.32 -12.59 25.44
C LEU A 37 11.80 -13.94 25.96
N GLU A 38 12.59 -13.97 27.04
CA GLU A 38 13.07 -15.21 27.65
C GLU A 38 12.00 -15.96 28.48
N SER A 39 11.01 -15.25 29.04
CA SER A 39 9.97 -15.85 29.88
C SER A 39 8.76 -16.40 29.10
N SER A 40 8.67 -16.13 27.79
CA SER A 40 7.60 -16.60 26.91
C SER A 40 7.92 -17.97 26.28
N THR A 41 7.83 -19.02 27.08
CA THR A 41 7.36 -20.39 26.76
C THR A 41 7.66 -20.95 25.34
N ARG A 42 8.44 -22.06 25.27
CA ARG A 42 8.64 -22.96 24.10
C ARG A 42 7.76 -22.63 22.88
N LEU A 43 8.36 -22.07 21.83
CA LEU A 43 7.73 -21.90 20.51
C LEU A 43 6.94 -23.16 20.13
N GLN A 44 5.61 -23.05 20.02
CA GLN A 44 4.80 -24.19 19.60
C GLN A 44 5.19 -24.63 18.17
N PRO A 45 5.15 -25.94 17.86
CA PRO A 45 5.45 -26.45 16.53
C PRO A 45 4.63 -25.74 15.44
N TRP A 46 5.21 -25.53 14.25
CA TRP A 46 4.55 -24.82 13.13
C TRP A 46 3.19 -25.41 12.73
N THR A 47 2.99 -26.71 12.94
CA THR A 47 1.71 -27.41 12.69
C THR A 47 0.59 -27.01 13.64
N GLN A 48 0.91 -26.57 14.85
CA GLN A 48 -0.06 -26.09 15.84
C GLN A 48 -0.36 -24.58 15.70
N GLN A 49 0.48 -23.85 14.97
CA GLN A 49 0.27 -22.44 14.66
C GLN A 49 -0.77 -22.23 13.54
N ILE A 50 -0.96 -23.24 12.68
CA ILE A 50 -1.95 -23.22 11.60
C ILE A 50 -3.26 -23.80 12.13
N THR A 51 -4.24 -22.93 12.38
CA THR A 51 -5.57 -23.35 12.82
C THR A 51 -6.55 -23.32 11.64
N ILE A 52 -7.47 -24.28 11.58
CA ILE A 52 -8.52 -24.31 10.54
C ILE A 52 -9.38 -23.03 10.59
N ARG A 53 -9.70 -22.57 11.81
CA ARG A 53 -10.44 -21.31 12.00
C ARG A 53 -9.68 -20.10 11.46
N GLY A 54 -8.35 -20.05 11.62
CA GLY A 54 -7.51 -18.97 11.12
C GLY A 54 -7.43 -18.99 9.59
N ILE A 55 -7.39 -20.17 8.96
CA ILE A 55 -7.49 -20.30 7.49
C ILE A 55 -8.85 -19.76 7.00
N VAL A 56 -9.95 -20.17 7.64
CA VAL A 56 -11.29 -19.68 7.24
C VAL A 56 -11.38 -18.16 7.41
N ALA A 57 -10.92 -17.63 8.54
CA ALA A 57 -10.88 -16.19 8.80
C ALA A 57 -10.01 -15.44 7.77
N SER A 58 -8.85 -16.00 7.41
CA SER A 58 -7.93 -15.36 6.45
C SER A 58 -8.48 -15.36 5.02
N VAL A 59 -9.24 -16.38 4.62
CA VAL A 59 -9.96 -16.42 3.34
C VAL A 59 -11.05 -15.34 3.31
N ILE A 60 -11.89 -15.24 4.36
CA ILE A 60 -12.95 -14.22 4.42
C ILE A 60 -12.36 -12.81 4.36
N LEU A 61 -11.39 -12.52 5.22
CA LEU A 61 -10.73 -11.22 5.26
C LEU A 61 -9.95 -10.95 3.96
N GLY A 62 -9.29 -11.96 3.41
CA GLY A 62 -8.60 -11.89 2.13
C GLY A 62 -9.54 -11.52 0.98
N CYS A 63 -10.71 -12.15 0.89
CA CYS A 63 -11.73 -11.80 -0.11
C CYS A 63 -12.20 -10.34 0.02
N ILE A 64 -12.51 -9.89 1.23
CA ILE A 64 -12.93 -8.50 1.48
C ILE A 64 -11.83 -7.52 1.07
N TYR A 65 -10.60 -7.75 1.51
CA TYR A 65 -9.47 -6.88 1.16
C TYR A 65 -9.12 -6.92 -0.33
N SER A 66 -9.26 -8.05 -1.02
CA SER A 66 -9.05 -8.14 -2.46
C SER A 66 -10.06 -7.29 -3.23
N ILE A 67 -11.33 -7.24 -2.80
CA ILE A 67 -12.35 -6.37 -3.42
C ILE A 67 -11.98 -4.89 -3.21
N ILE A 68 -11.60 -4.53 -1.99
CA ILE A 68 -11.19 -3.16 -1.66
C ILE A 68 -9.95 -2.76 -2.46
N ALA A 69 -8.93 -3.62 -2.49
CA ALA A 69 -7.70 -3.40 -3.24
C ALA A 69 -7.97 -3.27 -4.75
N MET A 70 -8.86 -4.09 -5.31
CA MET A 70 -9.25 -3.98 -6.72
C MET A 70 -9.95 -2.64 -7.01
N LYS A 71 -10.88 -2.23 -6.15
CA LYS A 71 -11.57 -0.94 -6.29
C LYS A 71 -10.57 0.21 -6.23
N LEU A 72 -9.67 0.20 -5.26
CA LEU A 72 -8.62 1.21 -5.13
C LEU A 72 -7.73 1.21 -6.37
N ASN A 73 -7.25 0.05 -6.81
CA ASN A 73 -6.40 -0.07 -8.00
C ASN A 73 -7.06 0.53 -9.26
N LEU A 74 -8.34 0.23 -9.51
CA LEU A 74 -9.07 0.76 -10.66
C LEU A 74 -9.43 2.25 -10.56
N THR A 75 -9.57 2.79 -9.35
CA THR A 75 -9.99 4.18 -9.14
C THR A 75 -8.80 5.13 -9.01
N THR A 76 -7.75 4.73 -8.28
CA THR A 76 -6.62 5.58 -7.91
C THR A 76 -5.32 5.19 -8.60
N GLY A 77 -5.21 3.96 -9.11
CA GLY A 77 -3.96 3.40 -9.62
C GLY A 77 -2.87 3.19 -8.54
N MET A 78 -3.14 3.53 -7.27
CA MET A 78 -2.19 3.41 -6.16
C MET A 78 -2.90 2.87 -4.92
N THR A 79 -2.38 1.77 -4.37
CA THR A 79 -2.93 1.15 -3.16
C THR A 79 -1.91 1.25 -2.02
N PRO A 80 -2.27 1.88 -0.87
CA PRO A 80 -1.39 1.95 0.28
C PRO A 80 -1.21 0.57 0.93
N ASN A 81 -0.18 0.44 1.76
CA ASN A 81 0.02 -0.78 2.53
C ASN A 81 -1.05 -0.93 3.63
N MET A 82 -1.85 -2.00 3.57
CA MET A 82 -2.95 -2.26 4.51
C MET A 82 -2.59 -3.30 5.60
N ASN A 83 -1.31 -3.62 5.81
CA ASN A 83 -0.85 -4.66 6.76
C ASN A 83 -1.36 -4.44 8.19
N VAL A 84 -1.28 -3.21 8.70
CA VAL A 84 -1.70 -2.83 10.06
C VAL A 84 -3.22 -2.97 10.23
N SER A 85 -3.97 -2.53 9.22
CA SER A 85 -5.44 -2.67 9.18
C SER A 85 -5.85 -4.14 9.12
N ALA A 86 -5.14 -4.97 8.35
CA ALA A 86 -5.38 -6.41 8.27
C ALA A 86 -5.17 -7.08 9.64
N ALA A 87 -4.12 -6.73 10.38
CA ALA A 87 -3.86 -7.25 11.72
C ALA A 87 -4.94 -6.86 12.75
N LEU A 88 -5.43 -5.62 12.71
CA LEU A 88 -6.50 -5.15 13.59
C LEU A 88 -7.82 -5.84 13.26
N LEU A 89 -8.21 -5.90 11.99
CA LEU A 89 -9.45 -6.58 11.59
C LEU A 89 -9.42 -8.08 11.88
N ALA A 90 -8.27 -8.74 11.67
CA ALA A 90 -8.09 -10.13 12.04
C ALA A 90 -8.33 -10.34 13.54
N PHE A 91 -7.78 -9.47 14.38
CA PHE A 91 -8.01 -9.51 15.82
C PHE A 91 -9.49 -9.30 16.19
N VAL A 92 -10.14 -8.28 15.64
CA VAL A 92 -11.56 -7.99 15.93
C VAL A 92 -12.48 -9.11 15.45
N PHE A 93 -12.25 -9.61 14.23
CA PHE A 93 -13.03 -10.69 13.64
C PHE A 93 -12.91 -11.97 14.46
N MET A 94 -11.68 -12.39 14.77
CA MET A 94 -11.43 -13.58 15.56
C MET A 94 -12.02 -13.46 16.96
N ARG A 95 -11.84 -12.33 17.65
CA ARG A 95 -12.41 -12.14 18.98
C ARG A 95 -13.94 -12.15 18.99
N THR A 96 -14.57 -11.59 17.97
CA THR A 96 -16.03 -11.62 17.80
C THR A 96 -16.52 -13.05 17.54
N TRP A 97 -15.83 -13.76 16.64
CA TRP A 97 -16.09 -15.15 16.30
C TRP A 97 -15.95 -16.08 17.51
N THR A 98 -14.87 -15.93 18.29
CA THR A 98 -14.62 -16.69 19.53
C THR A 98 -15.68 -16.40 20.59
N LYS A 99 -16.08 -15.14 20.79
CA LYS A 99 -17.17 -14.79 21.73
C LYS A 99 -18.52 -15.38 21.29
N MET A 100 -18.79 -15.40 19.98
CA MET A 100 -20.01 -16.00 19.45
C MET A 100 -20.02 -17.52 19.65
N LEU A 101 -18.90 -18.20 19.40
CA LEU A 101 -18.74 -19.63 19.63
C LEU A 101 -18.83 -20.02 21.11
N GLN A 102 -18.25 -19.20 22.00
CA GLN A 102 -18.37 -19.38 23.44
C GLN A 102 -19.82 -19.24 23.92
N LYS A 103 -20.57 -18.28 23.36
CA LYS A 103 -22.02 -18.16 23.61
C LYS A 103 -22.81 -19.37 23.12
N SER A 104 -22.33 -20.05 22.08
CA SER A 104 -22.91 -21.29 21.55
C SER A 104 -22.40 -22.56 22.24
N GLY A 105 -21.62 -22.46 23.34
CA GLY A 105 -21.20 -23.60 24.16
C GLY A 105 -19.98 -24.38 23.64
N ILE A 106 -19.31 -23.92 22.58
CA ILE A 106 -18.11 -24.58 22.03
C ILE A 106 -16.87 -23.98 22.70
N SER A 107 -16.12 -24.79 23.46
CA SER A 107 -14.85 -24.36 24.06
C SER A 107 -13.79 -24.17 22.97
N THR A 108 -13.46 -22.92 22.69
CA THR A 108 -12.48 -22.55 21.67
C THR A 108 -11.08 -22.39 22.27
N VAL A 109 -10.07 -22.94 21.61
CA VAL A 109 -8.64 -22.72 21.90
C VAL A 109 -8.34 -21.21 22.04
N PRO A 110 -7.52 -20.76 23.01
CA PRO A 110 -7.18 -19.35 23.17
C PRO A 110 -6.57 -18.77 21.88
N PHE A 111 -6.93 -17.54 21.55
CA PHE A 111 -6.41 -16.82 20.38
C PHE A 111 -4.97 -16.36 20.67
N THR A 112 -4.03 -16.75 19.81
CA THR A 112 -2.60 -16.47 20.03
C THR A 112 -2.09 -15.38 19.09
N ARG A 113 -1.01 -14.71 19.50
CA ARG A 113 -0.28 -13.74 18.65
C ARG A 113 0.14 -14.34 17.31
N HIS A 114 0.58 -15.60 17.31
CA HIS A 114 1.05 -16.30 16.12
C HIS A 114 -0.09 -16.59 15.13
N GLU A 115 -1.26 -16.94 15.65
CA GLU A 115 -2.47 -17.12 14.83
C GLU A 115 -2.90 -15.80 14.17
N ASN A 116 -2.85 -14.68 14.88
CA ASN A 116 -3.16 -13.37 14.31
C ASN A 116 -2.18 -12.98 13.18
N THR A 117 -0.88 -13.20 13.40
CA THR A 117 0.15 -12.97 12.38
C THR A 117 -0.05 -13.85 11.15
N MET A 118 -0.44 -15.12 11.33
CA MET A 118 -0.76 -16.02 10.24
C MET A 118 -1.95 -15.52 9.41
N ILE A 119 -3.06 -15.15 10.08
CA ILE A 119 -4.25 -14.62 9.41
C ILE A 119 -3.90 -13.35 8.62
N GLN A 120 -3.19 -12.42 9.26
CA GLN A 120 -2.73 -11.19 8.62
C GLN A 120 -1.86 -11.47 7.40
N THR A 121 -0.88 -12.36 7.51
CA THR A 121 0.02 -12.71 6.39
C THR A 121 -0.74 -13.32 5.22
N CYS A 122 -1.67 -14.24 5.48
CA CYS A 122 -2.50 -14.86 4.45
C CYS A 122 -3.42 -13.84 3.76
N SER A 123 -4.11 -12.99 4.51
CA SER A 123 -4.97 -11.94 3.94
C SER A 123 -4.16 -10.92 3.14
N VAL A 124 -2.96 -10.56 3.61
CA VAL A 124 -2.03 -9.68 2.88
C VAL A 124 -1.59 -10.28 1.56
N ALA A 125 -1.24 -11.57 1.55
CA ALA A 125 -0.88 -12.28 0.32
C ALA A 125 -2.05 -12.26 -0.69
N CYS A 126 -3.29 -12.50 -0.24
CA CYS A 126 -4.47 -12.48 -1.11
C CYS A 126 -4.68 -11.14 -1.80
N TYR A 127 -4.71 -10.03 -1.07
CA TYR A 127 -4.93 -8.72 -1.69
C TYR A 127 -3.70 -8.23 -2.47
N SER A 128 -2.49 -8.63 -2.07
CA SER A 128 -1.26 -8.26 -2.79
C SER A 128 -1.23 -8.84 -4.20
N ILE A 129 -1.81 -10.03 -4.39
CA ILE A 129 -1.99 -10.63 -5.73
C ILE A 129 -2.99 -9.81 -6.56
N ALA A 130 -4.07 -9.29 -5.96
CA ALA A 130 -5.01 -8.43 -6.68
C ALA A 130 -4.35 -7.15 -7.21
N ILE A 131 -3.32 -6.65 -6.52
CA ILE A 131 -2.55 -5.46 -6.93
C ILE A 131 -1.41 -5.84 -7.90
N GLY A 132 -0.50 -6.71 -7.45
CA GLY A 132 0.73 -7.07 -8.15
C GLY A 132 0.52 -8.04 -9.32
N GLY A 133 -0.55 -8.84 -9.30
CA GLY A 133 -0.93 -9.76 -10.38
C GLY A 133 -1.55 -9.07 -11.59
N GLY A 134 -1.60 -7.74 -11.62
CA GLY A 134 -1.96 -6.96 -12.81
C GLY A 134 -3.42 -6.93 -13.17
N TYR A 135 -4.29 -7.40 -12.29
CA TYR A 135 -5.74 -7.42 -12.50
C TYR A 135 -6.33 -6.03 -12.76
N GLY A 136 -5.72 -4.98 -12.21
CA GLY A 136 -6.13 -3.57 -12.46
C GLY A 136 -5.42 -2.89 -13.63
N SER A 137 -4.43 -3.53 -14.27
CA SER A 137 -3.57 -2.90 -15.28
C SER A 137 -3.45 -3.74 -16.55
N TYR A 138 -2.36 -4.51 -16.70
CA TYR A 138 -2.06 -5.24 -17.94
C TYR A 138 -3.01 -6.40 -18.19
N LEU A 139 -3.50 -7.08 -17.15
CA LEU A 139 -4.43 -8.19 -17.32
C LEU A 139 -5.80 -7.69 -17.81
N LEU A 140 -6.22 -6.52 -17.33
CA LEU A 140 -7.44 -5.84 -17.79
C LEU A 140 -7.30 -5.31 -19.22
N GLY A 141 -6.11 -4.82 -19.58
CA GLY A 141 -5.81 -4.32 -20.92
C GLY A 141 -5.82 -5.40 -22.02
N LEU A 142 -5.56 -6.66 -21.67
CA LEU A 142 -5.62 -7.80 -22.60
C LEU A 142 -7.06 -8.15 -23.03
N ASN A 143 -8.07 -7.68 -22.29
CA ASN A 143 -9.47 -7.98 -22.56
C ASN A 143 -9.97 -7.25 -23.81
N LYS A 144 -10.66 -7.98 -24.70
CA LYS A 144 -11.25 -7.48 -25.94
C LYS A 144 -12.13 -6.26 -25.72
N LYS A 145 -12.93 -6.24 -24.65
CA LYS A 145 -13.82 -5.10 -24.35
C LYS A 145 -13.03 -3.83 -24.03
N THR A 146 -11.93 -3.94 -23.28
CA THR A 146 -11.04 -2.82 -22.98
C THR A 146 -10.37 -2.31 -24.25
N TYR A 147 -9.97 -3.24 -25.13
CA TYR A 147 -9.34 -2.93 -26.41
C TYR A 147 -10.26 -2.17 -27.37
N GLU A 148 -11.51 -2.60 -27.49
CA GLU A 148 -12.53 -1.93 -28.30
C GLU A 148 -12.83 -0.52 -27.77
N LEU A 149 -12.91 -0.37 -26.45
CA LEU A 149 -13.10 0.93 -25.80
C LEU A 149 -11.88 1.87 -25.95
N ALA A 150 -10.67 1.32 -26.11
CA ALA A 150 -9.44 2.10 -26.26
C ALA A 150 -9.21 2.66 -27.68
N GLY A 151 -10.10 2.37 -28.64
CA GLY A 151 -10.05 2.94 -30.00
C GLY A 151 -9.54 1.98 -31.09
N GLY A 152 -9.55 0.67 -30.81
CA GLY A 152 -9.50 -0.45 -31.77
C GLY A 152 -8.79 -0.20 -33.10
N ALA A 153 -7.47 -0.34 -33.13
CA ALA A 153 -6.74 -0.48 -34.40
C ALA A 153 -6.75 -1.96 -34.80
N SER A 154 -7.49 -2.35 -35.83
CA SER A 154 -7.66 -3.74 -36.25
C SER A 154 -6.33 -4.37 -36.70
N SER A 155 -5.56 -4.95 -35.78
CA SER A 155 -4.40 -5.79 -36.08
C SER A 155 -4.65 -7.19 -35.51
N PRO A 156 -4.45 -8.27 -36.29
CA PRO A 156 -4.64 -9.64 -35.79
C PRO A 156 -3.63 -9.95 -34.69
N GLY A 157 -4.09 -10.51 -33.56
CA GLY A 157 -3.24 -10.93 -32.44
C GLY A 157 -3.03 -9.91 -31.31
N THR A 158 -3.70 -8.76 -31.35
CA THR A 158 -3.52 -7.69 -30.34
C THR A 158 -4.26 -7.94 -29.01
N TYR A 159 -5.27 -8.81 -28.99
CA TYR A 159 -6.01 -9.16 -27.77
C TYR A 159 -5.99 -10.65 -27.51
N LYS A 160 -5.93 -11.04 -26.23
CA LYS A 160 -6.04 -12.42 -25.79
C LYS A 160 -7.03 -12.44 -24.63
N GLU A 161 -8.17 -13.10 -24.81
CA GLU A 161 -9.10 -13.29 -23.71
C GLU A 161 -8.47 -14.22 -22.68
N PRO A 162 -8.14 -13.72 -21.48
CA PRO A 162 -7.52 -14.54 -20.47
C PRO A 162 -8.63 -15.39 -19.85
N GLY A 163 -8.77 -16.64 -20.32
CA GLY A 163 -9.67 -17.60 -19.68
C GLY A 163 -9.29 -17.80 -18.21
N VAL A 164 -10.26 -18.11 -17.35
CA VAL A 164 -10.05 -18.27 -15.89
C VAL A 164 -8.91 -19.23 -15.58
N GLY A 165 -8.80 -20.34 -16.32
CA GLY A 165 -7.70 -21.30 -16.17
C GLY A 165 -6.32 -20.72 -16.49
N TRP A 166 -6.21 -19.85 -17.50
CA TRP A 166 -4.94 -19.18 -17.85
C TRP A 166 -4.56 -18.13 -16.79
N MET A 167 -5.53 -17.37 -16.28
CA MET A 167 -5.30 -16.40 -15.19
C MET A 167 -4.85 -17.07 -13.89
N MET A 168 -5.43 -18.25 -13.60
CA MET A 168 -5.05 -19.06 -12.45
C MET A 168 -3.63 -19.61 -12.61
N GLY A 169 -3.28 -20.14 -13.79
CA GLY A 169 -1.93 -20.57 -14.11
C GLY A 169 -0.90 -19.44 -14.05
N TYR A 170 -1.24 -18.27 -14.59
CA TYR A 170 -0.41 -17.06 -14.50
C TYR A 170 -0.15 -16.66 -13.04
N SER A 171 -1.22 -16.55 -12.24
CA SER A 171 -1.10 -16.17 -10.82
C SER A 171 -0.27 -17.18 -10.03
N PHE A 172 -0.44 -18.47 -10.32
CA PHE A 172 0.34 -19.55 -9.72
C PHE A 172 1.84 -19.41 -10.02
N LEU A 173 2.20 -19.20 -11.29
CA LEU A 173 3.60 -19.02 -11.70
C LEU A 173 4.22 -17.77 -11.06
N VAL A 174 3.50 -16.65 -11.04
CA VAL A 174 3.97 -15.39 -10.41
C VAL A 174 4.23 -15.61 -8.91
N CYS A 175 3.32 -16.29 -8.21
CA CYS A 175 3.50 -16.61 -6.80
C CYS A 175 4.69 -17.55 -6.57
N PHE A 176 4.88 -18.54 -7.43
CA PHE A 176 5.96 -19.52 -7.33
C PHE A 176 7.34 -18.88 -7.50
N ILE A 177 7.50 -17.99 -8.48
CA ILE A 177 8.74 -17.22 -8.67
C ILE A 177 9.00 -16.33 -7.45
N GLY A 178 7.97 -15.69 -6.91
CA GLY A 178 8.07 -14.89 -5.69
C GLY A 178 8.62 -15.68 -4.49
N LEU A 179 8.23 -16.94 -4.33
CA LEU A 179 8.75 -17.81 -3.26
C LEU A 179 10.25 -18.08 -3.41
N PHE A 180 10.74 -18.34 -4.63
CA PHE A 180 12.17 -18.57 -4.86
C PHE A 180 13.02 -17.34 -4.59
N VAL A 181 12.55 -16.16 -4.99
CA VAL A 181 13.26 -14.90 -4.76
C VAL A 181 13.28 -14.53 -3.27
N LEU A 182 12.23 -14.92 -2.52
CA LEU A 182 12.12 -14.61 -1.09
C LEU A 182 13.14 -15.38 -0.23
N ILE A 183 13.54 -16.59 -0.59
CA ILE A 183 14.49 -17.40 0.18
C ILE A 183 15.88 -16.71 0.33
N PRO A 184 16.58 -16.32 -0.76
CA PRO A 184 17.87 -15.65 -0.65
C PRO A 184 17.73 -14.23 -0.08
N LEU A 185 16.68 -13.49 -0.45
CA LEU A 185 16.46 -12.14 0.07
C LEU A 185 16.19 -12.14 1.57
N ARG A 186 15.48 -13.13 2.10
CA ARG A 186 15.25 -13.26 3.56
C ARG A 186 16.58 -13.39 4.30
N LYS A 187 17.47 -14.26 3.83
CA LYS A 187 18.77 -14.47 4.48
C LYS A 187 19.58 -13.18 4.50
N VAL A 188 19.71 -12.54 3.34
CA VAL A 188 20.50 -11.32 3.20
C VAL A 188 19.88 -10.14 3.99
N LEU A 189 18.60 -9.84 3.78
CA LEU A 189 17.97 -8.64 4.34
C LEU A 189 17.64 -8.77 5.84
N ILE A 190 17.17 -9.94 6.27
CA ILE A 190 16.69 -10.15 7.65
C ILE A 190 17.81 -10.70 8.54
N VAL A 191 18.52 -11.75 8.09
CA VAL A 191 19.52 -12.42 8.94
C VAL A 191 20.84 -11.65 8.94
N ASP A 192 21.34 -11.30 7.75
CA ASP A 192 22.66 -10.68 7.61
C ASP A 192 22.61 -9.17 7.89
N TYR A 193 21.71 -8.43 7.23
CA TYR A 193 21.62 -6.97 7.39
C TYR A 193 20.76 -6.50 8.57
N LYS A 194 19.93 -7.39 9.17
CA LYS A 194 19.02 -7.07 10.28
C LYS A 194 18.24 -5.76 10.08
N LEU A 195 17.82 -5.49 8.84
CA LEU A 195 17.12 -4.26 8.55
C LEU A 195 15.75 -4.28 9.24
N ILE A 196 15.53 -3.27 10.08
CA ILE A 196 14.22 -3.00 10.66
C ILE A 196 13.29 -2.70 9.50
N PHE A 197 12.36 -3.61 9.20
CA PHE A 197 11.29 -3.35 8.25
C PHE A 197 10.24 -2.53 8.98
N PRO A 198 10.16 -1.19 8.78
CA PRO A 198 9.37 -0.32 9.65
C PRO A 198 7.89 -0.70 9.67
N SER A 199 7.33 -1.11 8.52
CA SER A 199 5.93 -1.55 8.43
C SER A 199 5.67 -2.91 9.10
N GLY A 200 6.62 -3.85 8.97
CA GLY A 200 6.53 -5.17 9.58
C GLY A 200 6.69 -5.11 11.10
N MET A 201 7.65 -4.33 11.57
CA MET A 201 7.90 -4.08 13.00
C MET A 201 6.73 -3.37 13.66
N ALA A 202 6.18 -2.31 13.05
CA ALA A 202 4.98 -1.64 13.56
C ALA A 202 3.79 -2.60 13.66
N THR A 203 3.61 -3.48 12.68
CA THR A 203 2.55 -4.50 12.72
C THR A 203 2.80 -5.52 13.84
N GLY A 204 4.05 -5.96 14.03
CA GLY A 204 4.44 -6.89 15.08
C GLY A 204 4.22 -6.32 16.49
N VAL A 205 4.66 -5.08 16.72
CA VAL A 205 4.44 -4.35 17.98
C VAL A 205 2.95 -4.17 18.25
N LEU A 206 2.15 -3.86 17.23
CA LEU A 206 0.69 -3.74 17.37
C LEU A 206 0.04 -5.09 17.73
N ILE A 207 0.41 -6.19 17.06
CA ILE A 207 -0.11 -7.52 17.38
C ILE A 207 0.27 -7.93 18.79
N ASN A 208 1.51 -7.63 19.20
CA ASN A 208 1.96 -7.88 20.57
C ASN A 208 1.17 -7.03 21.57
N GLY A 209 0.93 -5.75 21.25
CA GLY A 209 0.10 -4.84 22.03
C GLY A 209 -1.33 -5.37 22.24
N PHE A 210 -1.96 -5.93 21.20
CA PHE A 210 -3.31 -6.50 21.31
C PHE A 210 -3.41 -7.71 22.25
N HIS A 211 -2.32 -8.46 22.42
CA HIS A 211 -2.29 -9.70 23.22
C HIS A 211 -1.60 -9.52 24.58
N SER A 212 -0.75 -8.49 24.75
CA SER A 212 0.01 -8.21 25.97
C SER A 212 -0.66 -7.14 26.85
N GLN A 213 -1.24 -6.10 26.24
CA GLN A 213 -2.01 -5.10 26.98
C GLN A 213 -3.45 -5.58 27.11
N GLY A 214 -3.93 -5.72 28.36
CA GLY A 214 -5.18 -6.38 28.71
C GLY A 214 -6.44 -5.91 27.98
N ASP A 215 -7.54 -6.61 28.29
CA ASP A 215 -8.83 -6.58 27.57
C ASP A 215 -9.40 -5.17 27.29
N ASP A 216 -8.99 -4.17 28.06
CA ASP A 216 -9.47 -2.78 28.03
C ASP A 216 -8.92 -1.93 26.89
N MET A 217 -7.64 -2.06 26.53
CA MET A 217 -7.09 -1.36 25.34
C MET A 217 -7.72 -1.89 24.06
N ALA A 218 -7.87 -3.20 23.99
CA ALA A 218 -8.56 -3.87 22.89
C ALA A 218 -10.05 -3.50 22.83
N LYS A 219 -10.75 -3.34 23.97
CA LYS A 219 -12.14 -2.81 23.99
C LYS A 219 -12.20 -1.37 23.46
N LYS A 220 -11.27 -0.50 23.86
CA LYS A 220 -11.21 0.89 23.37
C LYS A 220 -11.01 0.94 21.85
N GLN A 221 -10.12 0.11 21.32
CA GLN A 221 -9.87 0.02 19.88
C GLN A 221 -11.06 -0.54 19.11
N VAL A 222 -11.73 -1.58 19.62
CA VAL A 222 -12.96 -2.11 19.01
C VAL A 222 -14.08 -1.07 19.02
N LYS A 223 -14.24 -0.32 20.12
CA LYS A 223 -15.22 0.77 20.22
C LYS A 223 -14.91 1.92 19.25
N GLY A 224 -13.63 2.28 19.12
CA GLY A 224 -13.16 3.25 18.14
C GLY A 224 -13.45 2.79 16.71
N PHE A 225 -13.09 1.54 16.39
CA PHE A 225 -13.36 0.92 15.09
C PHE A 225 -14.86 0.93 14.77
N ALA A 226 -15.71 0.49 15.70
CA ALA A 226 -17.17 0.50 15.50
C ALA A 226 -17.72 1.91 15.27
N LYS A 227 -17.25 2.91 16.03
CA LYS A 227 -17.66 4.32 15.86
C LYS A 227 -17.32 4.84 14.46
N TYR A 228 -16.08 4.67 14.01
CA TYR A 228 -15.65 5.15 12.69
C TYR A 228 -16.25 4.34 11.55
N PHE A 229 -16.43 3.03 11.73
CA PHE A 229 -17.13 2.19 10.77
C PHE A 229 -18.59 2.64 10.58
N SER A 230 -19.33 2.88 11.67
CA SER A 230 -20.69 3.40 11.60
C SER A 230 -20.75 4.79 10.97
N ALA A 231 -19.81 5.68 11.30
CA ALA A 231 -19.75 7.01 10.68
C ALA A 231 -19.48 6.92 9.17
N SER A 232 -18.51 6.10 8.74
CA SER A 232 -18.22 5.86 7.33
C SER A 232 -19.39 5.20 6.59
N PHE A 233 -20.12 4.31 7.25
CA PHE A 233 -21.31 3.66 6.68
C PHE A 233 -22.46 4.65 6.47
N VAL A 234 -22.75 5.49 7.48
CA VAL A 234 -23.78 6.55 7.37
C VAL A 234 -23.40 7.56 6.30
N TRP A 235 -22.11 7.93 6.22
CA TRP A 235 -21.62 8.81 5.16
C TRP A 235 -21.73 8.18 3.77
N GLY A 236 -21.37 6.90 3.62
CA GLY A 236 -21.54 6.18 2.36
C GLY A 236 -23.01 6.09 1.94
N PHE A 237 -23.91 5.87 2.89
CA PHE A 237 -25.36 5.89 2.66
C PHE A 237 -25.84 7.28 2.23
N PHE A 238 -25.35 8.34 2.88
CA PHE A 238 -25.62 9.73 2.49
C PHE A 238 -25.12 10.00 1.06
N GLN A 239 -23.87 9.71 0.76
CA GLN A 239 -23.32 9.91 -0.60
C GLN A 239 -24.14 9.14 -1.65
N TRP A 240 -24.51 7.89 -1.37
CA TRP A 240 -25.36 7.09 -2.26
C TRP A 240 -26.76 7.70 -2.45
N PHE A 241 -27.40 8.18 -1.38
CA PHE A 241 -28.71 8.81 -1.44
C PHE A 241 -28.69 10.14 -2.23
N PHE A 242 -27.59 10.90 -2.13
CA PHE A 242 -27.38 12.16 -2.86
C PHE A 242 -26.56 11.98 -4.15
N THR A 243 -26.43 10.75 -4.65
CA THR A 243 -25.90 10.50 -5.99
C THR A 243 -27.07 10.64 -6.96
N GLY A 244 -27.06 11.69 -7.78
CA GLY A 244 -28.11 11.92 -8.78
C GLY A 244 -28.10 10.83 -9.86
N LYS A 245 -29.27 10.62 -10.46
CA LYS A 245 -29.41 9.77 -11.65
C LYS A 245 -28.74 10.52 -12.81
N GLU A 246 -27.81 9.83 -13.48
CA GLU A 246 -27.00 10.31 -14.63
C GLU A 246 -25.91 11.33 -14.28
N GLY A 247 -24.68 10.80 -14.12
CA GLY A 247 -23.39 11.33 -14.61
C GLY A 247 -22.87 12.72 -14.19
N ASP A 248 -23.75 13.70 -14.12
CA ASP A 248 -23.43 15.14 -14.08
C ASP A 248 -24.02 15.85 -12.86
N CYS A 249 -24.72 15.14 -11.97
CA CYS A 249 -25.31 15.74 -10.77
C CYS A 249 -25.25 14.81 -9.54
N GLY A 250 -24.69 15.32 -8.44
CA GLY A 250 -24.63 14.63 -7.16
C GLY A 250 -23.67 15.29 -6.18
N PHE A 251 -23.80 14.99 -4.89
CA PHE A 251 -22.91 15.53 -3.84
C PHE A 251 -21.43 15.16 -4.07
N ALA A 252 -21.17 14.06 -4.80
CA ALA A 252 -19.83 13.63 -5.20
C ALA A 252 -19.17 14.55 -6.25
N GLN A 253 -19.92 15.43 -6.92
CA GLN A 253 -19.40 16.37 -7.93
C GLN A 253 -19.71 17.82 -7.53
N PHE A 254 -19.68 18.12 -6.23
CA PHE A 254 -20.02 19.47 -5.76
C PHE A 254 -18.99 20.51 -6.24
N PRO A 255 -19.41 21.57 -6.96
CA PRO A 255 -18.50 22.58 -7.51
C PRO A 255 -17.99 23.53 -6.41
N THR A 256 -17.11 23.00 -5.56
CA THR A 256 -16.51 23.67 -4.39
C THR A 256 -15.69 24.91 -4.76
N PHE A 257 -15.04 24.91 -5.92
CA PHE A 257 -14.17 26.00 -6.40
C PHE A 257 -14.77 26.80 -7.57
N GLY A 258 -16.06 26.61 -7.87
CA GLY A 258 -16.77 27.26 -8.98
C GLY A 258 -16.91 26.38 -10.24
N LEU A 259 -17.75 26.83 -11.18
CA LEU A 259 -18.13 26.08 -12.38
C LEU A 259 -16.98 25.90 -13.38
N GLU A 260 -16.04 26.82 -13.42
CA GLU A 260 -14.87 26.74 -14.32
C GLU A 260 -13.83 25.75 -13.82
N ALA A 261 -13.60 25.67 -12.50
CA ALA A 261 -12.77 24.64 -11.88
C ALA A 261 -13.42 23.24 -12.01
N TRP A 262 -14.74 23.16 -11.89
CA TRP A 262 -15.50 21.93 -12.10
C TRP A 262 -15.35 21.39 -13.53
N LYS A 263 -15.41 22.27 -14.55
CA LYS A 263 -15.14 21.88 -15.96
C LYS A 263 -13.73 21.32 -16.17
N ASN A 264 -12.76 21.77 -15.38
CA ASN A 264 -11.40 21.23 -15.39
C ASN A 264 -11.21 20.02 -14.45
N MET A 265 -12.30 19.37 -14.00
CA MET A 265 -12.31 18.24 -13.06
C MET A 265 -11.65 18.54 -11.71
N PHE A 266 -11.58 19.81 -11.31
CA PHE A 266 -11.00 20.25 -10.05
C PHE A 266 -12.11 20.51 -9.03
N TYR A 267 -12.51 19.45 -8.31
CA TYR A 267 -13.54 19.51 -7.27
C TYR A 267 -13.26 18.49 -6.16
N PHE A 268 -13.89 18.67 -4.99
CA PHE A 268 -13.85 17.70 -3.90
C PHE A 268 -14.96 16.66 -4.03
N ASP A 269 -14.56 15.39 -4.15
CA ASP A 269 -15.46 14.22 -4.19
C ASP A 269 -16.01 13.83 -2.79
N PHE A 270 -15.34 14.28 -1.71
CA PHE A 270 -15.66 13.93 -0.31
C PHE A 270 -15.81 12.42 -0.03
N SER A 271 -15.23 11.55 -0.86
CA SER A 271 -15.20 10.11 -0.59
C SER A 271 -14.36 9.78 0.66
N MET A 272 -15.02 9.13 1.62
CA MET A 272 -14.38 8.61 2.84
C MET A 272 -13.33 7.54 2.55
N THR A 273 -13.35 6.94 1.36
CA THR A 273 -12.28 6.01 0.95
C THR A 273 -10.95 6.77 0.82
N TYR A 274 -10.94 7.97 0.24
CA TYR A 274 -9.73 8.79 0.15
C TYR A 274 -9.32 9.39 1.49
N VAL A 275 -10.28 9.77 2.33
CA VAL A 275 -9.99 10.22 3.70
C VAL A 275 -9.31 9.10 4.49
N GLY A 276 -9.86 7.88 4.42
CA GLY A 276 -9.28 6.70 5.07
C GLY A 276 -7.89 6.35 4.54
N THR A 277 -7.69 6.35 3.22
CA THR A 277 -6.37 6.15 2.60
C THR A 277 -5.38 7.22 3.04
N GLY A 278 -5.80 8.49 3.07
CA GLY A 278 -4.95 9.61 3.54
C GLY A 278 -4.56 9.50 5.01
N MET A 279 -5.44 8.98 5.88
CA MET A 279 -5.11 8.73 7.29
C MET A 279 -4.08 7.61 7.49
N ILE A 280 -3.99 6.66 6.55
CA ILE A 280 -3.02 5.56 6.60
C ILE A 280 -1.68 5.98 6.00
N CYS A 281 -1.69 6.85 4.99
CA CYS A 281 -0.48 7.31 4.30
C CYS A 281 0.30 8.36 5.11
N PRO A 282 1.65 8.38 5.01
CA PRO A 282 2.46 9.45 5.56
C PRO A 282 2.04 10.82 5.01
N HIS A 283 2.08 11.85 5.87
CA HIS A 283 1.67 13.22 5.48
C HIS A 283 2.46 13.76 4.28
N ILE A 284 3.73 13.38 4.15
CA ILE A 284 4.55 13.77 2.99
C ILE A 284 3.93 13.27 1.67
N VAL A 285 3.42 12.04 1.64
CA VAL A 285 2.77 11.47 0.44
C VAL A 285 1.48 12.23 0.14
N ASN A 286 0.67 12.53 1.16
CA ASN A 286 -0.58 13.26 0.99
C ASN A 286 -0.35 14.68 0.45
N ILE A 287 0.66 15.39 0.97
CA ILE A 287 1.01 16.74 0.52
C ILE A 287 1.58 16.71 -0.90
N SER A 288 2.47 15.76 -1.20
CA SER A 288 3.01 15.59 -2.56
C SER A 288 1.92 15.25 -3.58
N LEU A 289 0.96 14.38 -3.20
CA LEU A 289 -0.18 14.04 -4.05
C LEU A 289 -1.09 15.25 -4.30
N LEU A 290 -1.36 16.05 -3.26
CA LEU A 290 -2.14 17.28 -3.37
C LEU A 290 -1.45 18.30 -4.28
N PHE A 291 -0.15 18.52 -4.08
CA PHE A 291 0.64 19.43 -4.92
C PHE A 291 0.67 18.97 -6.39
N GLY A 292 0.88 17.67 -6.61
CA GLY A 292 0.81 17.08 -7.95
C GLY A 292 -0.57 17.24 -8.59
N ALA A 293 -1.65 17.07 -7.82
CA ALA A 293 -3.02 17.27 -8.30
C ALA A 293 -3.27 18.73 -8.70
N VAL A 294 -2.80 19.70 -7.90
CA VAL A 294 -2.93 21.14 -8.21
C VAL A 294 -2.15 21.52 -9.47
N ILE A 295 -0.90 21.06 -9.63
CA ILE A 295 -0.12 21.33 -10.85
C ILE A 295 -0.77 20.67 -12.07
N SER A 296 -1.18 19.41 -11.94
CA SER A 296 -1.72 18.63 -13.04
C SER A 296 -3.07 19.19 -13.51
N TRP A 297 -4.06 19.22 -12.62
CA TRP A 297 -5.43 19.62 -12.95
C TRP A 297 -5.67 21.13 -12.92
N GLY A 298 -4.91 21.87 -12.11
CA GLY A 298 -5.05 23.33 -12.02
C GLY A 298 -4.28 24.11 -13.09
N ILE A 299 -3.15 23.59 -13.58
CA ILE A 299 -2.26 24.34 -14.49
C ILE A 299 -2.01 23.58 -15.80
N MET A 300 -1.56 22.33 -15.73
CA MET A 300 -1.05 21.61 -16.91
C MET A 300 -2.16 21.25 -17.92
N TRP A 301 -3.24 20.61 -17.47
CA TRP A 301 -4.35 20.23 -18.35
C TRP A 301 -5.09 21.41 -18.99
N PRO A 302 -5.42 22.51 -18.27
CA PRO A 302 -6.07 23.66 -18.91
C PRO A 302 -5.16 24.34 -19.96
N LEU A 303 -3.85 24.43 -19.72
CA LEU A 303 -2.90 24.96 -20.70
C LEU A 303 -2.80 24.11 -21.98
N ILE A 304 -2.77 22.78 -21.83
CA ILE A 304 -2.77 21.86 -22.98
C ILE A 304 -4.12 21.89 -23.71
N GLY A 305 -5.22 22.06 -22.97
CA GLY A 305 -6.56 22.22 -23.55
C GLY A 305 -6.69 23.43 -24.48
N GLN A 306 -6.00 24.54 -24.18
CA GLN A 306 -5.96 25.72 -25.05
C GLN A 306 -5.23 25.49 -26.38
N LYS A 307 -4.44 24.42 -26.51
CA LYS A 307 -3.71 24.04 -27.75
C LYS A 307 -4.48 23.05 -28.63
N LYS A 308 -5.79 22.92 -28.42
CA LYS A 308 -6.71 22.13 -29.25
C LYS A 308 -6.70 22.66 -30.68
N GLY A 309 -6.32 21.82 -31.64
CA GLY A 309 -6.14 22.20 -33.06
C GLY A 309 -4.69 22.09 -33.54
N ASP A 310 -3.71 22.48 -32.70
CA ASP A 310 -2.28 22.40 -33.04
C ASP A 310 -1.65 21.08 -32.57
N TRP A 311 -1.98 20.64 -31.35
CA TRP A 311 -1.35 19.47 -30.71
C TRP A 311 -2.20 18.21 -30.79
N PHE A 312 -3.50 18.34 -31.02
CA PHE A 312 -4.41 17.21 -31.24
C PHE A 312 -5.61 17.63 -32.12
N PRO A 313 -6.19 16.70 -32.91
CA PRO A 313 -7.19 17.02 -33.93
C PRO A 313 -8.48 17.60 -33.32
N PRO A 314 -9.07 18.66 -33.92
CA PRO A 314 -10.37 19.15 -33.51
C PRO A 314 -11.47 18.16 -33.94
N GLY A 315 -12.31 17.72 -32.99
CA GLY A 315 -13.50 16.91 -33.27
C GLY A 315 -13.53 15.49 -32.71
N LEU A 316 -12.47 15.03 -32.01
CA LEU A 316 -12.50 13.77 -31.27
C LEU A 316 -13.03 13.97 -29.84
N PRO A 317 -13.79 13.01 -29.28
CA PRO A 317 -14.22 13.07 -27.89
C PRO A 317 -13.00 13.04 -26.97
N GLU A 318 -13.02 13.86 -25.90
CA GLU A 318 -11.88 14.03 -24.97
C GLU A 318 -11.47 12.75 -24.24
N SER A 319 -12.33 11.73 -24.24
CA SER A 319 -12.07 10.39 -23.72
C SER A 319 -11.16 9.54 -24.62
N SER A 320 -11.03 9.89 -25.91
CA SER A 320 -10.23 9.13 -26.87
C SER A 320 -8.74 9.24 -26.59
N MET A 321 -8.00 8.13 -26.69
CA MET A 321 -6.54 8.08 -26.55
C MET A 321 -5.79 8.92 -27.59
N LYS A 322 -6.46 9.37 -28.66
CA LYS A 322 -5.92 10.29 -29.68
C LYS A 322 -6.11 11.77 -29.34
N SER A 323 -6.74 12.08 -28.21
CA SER A 323 -7.06 13.42 -27.73
C SER A 323 -6.31 13.72 -26.42
N LEU A 324 -6.80 14.67 -25.60
CA LEU A 324 -6.20 15.08 -24.33
C LEU A 324 -5.87 13.91 -23.39
N ASN A 325 -6.68 12.84 -23.40
CA ASN A 325 -6.45 11.65 -22.57
C ASN A 325 -5.17 10.88 -22.95
N GLY A 326 -4.74 10.93 -24.21
CA GLY A 326 -3.46 10.37 -24.64
C GLY A 326 -2.28 11.08 -23.98
N TYR A 327 -2.28 12.42 -23.99
CA TYR A 327 -1.26 13.21 -23.30
C TYR A 327 -1.24 12.96 -21.79
N LYS A 328 -2.41 12.78 -21.15
CA LYS A 328 -2.52 12.35 -19.75
C LYS A 328 -1.78 11.05 -19.47
N ALA A 329 -2.02 10.03 -20.30
CA ALA A 329 -1.39 8.74 -20.15
C ALA A 329 0.12 8.79 -20.45
N PHE A 330 0.54 9.38 -21.57
CA PHE A 330 1.94 9.38 -22.00
C PHE A 330 2.86 10.18 -21.08
N ILE A 331 2.44 11.37 -20.63
CA ILE A 331 3.24 12.17 -19.69
C ILE A 331 3.42 11.42 -18.36
N SER A 332 2.35 10.78 -17.88
CA SER A 332 2.41 9.99 -16.64
C SER A 332 3.35 8.78 -16.78
N ILE A 333 3.28 8.05 -17.90
CA ILE A 333 4.18 6.92 -18.18
C ILE A 333 5.63 7.39 -18.29
N ALA A 334 5.88 8.51 -18.97
CA ALA A 334 7.22 9.07 -19.13
C ALA A 334 7.82 9.48 -17.77
N LEU A 335 7.02 10.08 -16.89
CA LEU A 335 7.45 10.43 -15.53
C LEU A 335 7.80 9.19 -14.71
N ILE A 336 6.95 8.16 -14.71
CA ILE A 336 7.19 6.91 -13.98
C ILE A 336 8.44 6.20 -14.50
N LEU A 337 8.60 6.13 -15.83
CA LEU A 337 9.76 5.49 -16.46
C LEU A 337 11.04 6.29 -16.20
N GLY A 338 10.97 7.62 -16.25
CA GLY A 338 12.09 8.51 -15.94
C GLY A 338 12.55 8.40 -14.49
N ASP A 339 11.61 8.41 -13.53
CA ASP A 339 11.92 8.23 -12.11
C ASP A 339 12.46 6.81 -11.84
N GLY A 340 11.88 5.78 -12.45
CA GLY A 340 12.38 4.41 -12.36
C GLY A 340 13.82 4.28 -12.88
N LEU A 341 14.11 4.88 -14.04
CA LEU A 341 15.44 4.88 -14.63
C LEU A 341 16.45 5.67 -13.78
N TYR A 342 16.06 6.84 -13.29
CA TYR A 342 16.90 7.66 -12.40
C TYR A 342 17.28 6.89 -11.13
N ASN A 343 16.30 6.28 -10.45
CA ASN A 343 16.54 5.51 -9.24
C ASN A 343 17.42 4.28 -9.52
N PHE A 344 17.19 3.59 -10.64
CA PHE A 344 18.02 2.46 -11.05
C PHE A 344 19.49 2.87 -11.27
N ILE A 345 19.73 3.95 -12.03
CA ILE A 345 21.07 4.48 -12.27
C ILE A 345 21.72 4.95 -10.97
N LYS A 346 20.99 5.66 -10.11
CA LYS A 346 21.47 6.14 -8.81
C LYS A 346 21.90 4.97 -7.92
N ILE A 347 21.08 3.93 -7.80
CA ILE A 347 21.39 2.75 -6.99
C ILE A 347 22.61 2.02 -7.55
N LEU A 348 22.69 1.83 -8.88
CA LEU A 348 23.87 1.25 -9.53
C LEU A 348 25.12 2.07 -9.25
N TYR A 349 25.06 3.39 -9.39
CA TYR A 349 26.18 4.29 -9.13
C TYR A 349 26.66 4.21 -7.68
N ILE A 350 25.74 4.29 -6.70
CA ILE A 350 26.07 4.19 -5.28
C ILE A 350 26.66 2.81 -4.95
N THR A 351 26.08 1.75 -5.50
CA THR A 351 26.55 0.38 -5.29
C THR A 351 27.93 0.17 -5.91
N SER A 352 28.15 0.58 -7.16
CA SER A 352 29.45 0.52 -7.82
C SER A 352 30.51 1.34 -7.09
N ARG A 353 30.17 2.53 -6.60
CA ARG A 353 31.08 3.37 -5.80
C ARG A 353 31.41 2.72 -4.44
N SER A 354 30.42 2.13 -3.77
CA SER A 354 30.60 1.41 -2.51
C SER A 354 31.47 0.16 -2.69
N VAL A 355 31.25 -0.60 -3.76
CA VAL A 355 32.07 -1.76 -4.13
C VAL A 355 33.49 -1.35 -4.49
N HIS A 356 33.68 -0.31 -5.30
CA HIS A 356 35.01 0.23 -5.59
C HIS A 356 35.74 0.72 -4.34
N GLY A 357 35.02 1.39 -3.43
CA GLY A 357 35.55 1.79 -2.12
C GLY A 357 36.04 0.60 -1.32
N ARG A 358 35.21 -0.43 -1.16
CA ARG A 358 35.57 -1.66 -0.42
C ARG A 358 36.71 -2.45 -1.05
N ILE A 359 36.78 -2.51 -2.39
CA ILE A 359 37.90 -3.15 -3.11
C ILE A 359 39.20 -2.34 -2.88
N LYS A 360 39.13 -1.01 -2.93
CA LYS A 360 40.29 -0.15 -2.66
C LYS A 360 40.77 -0.27 -1.21
N THR A 361 39.86 -0.37 -0.24
CA THR A 361 40.22 -0.60 1.17
C THR A 361 40.80 -1.99 1.41
N LYS A 362 40.30 -3.04 0.74
CA LYS A 362 40.91 -4.38 0.78
C LYS A 362 42.31 -4.41 0.17
N ASN A 363 42.55 -3.67 -0.90
CA ASN A 363 43.89 -3.58 -1.51
C ASN A 363 44.88 -2.73 -0.69
N LEU A 364 44.40 -1.88 0.22
CA LEU A 364 45.24 -1.07 1.13
C LEU A 364 45.61 -1.79 2.44
N ASN A 365 44.91 -2.88 2.81
CA ASN A 365 45.26 -3.74 3.96
C ASN A 365 45.37 -5.22 3.54
N PRO A 366 46.49 -5.65 2.90
CA PRO A 366 46.69 -7.05 2.54
C PRO A 366 47.05 -7.98 3.72
N GLY A 367 47.20 -7.45 4.95
CA GLY A 367 47.92 -8.12 6.04
C GLY A 367 47.22 -8.19 7.40
N GLY A 368 45.90 -8.24 7.47
CA GLY A 368 45.18 -8.52 8.71
C GLY A 368 44.60 -9.93 8.71
N CYS A 369 45.40 -10.93 9.08
CA CYS A 369 44.92 -12.23 9.55
C CYS A 369 44.24 -12.08 10.91
#